data_AF-A0A6A5WQ14-F1
#
_entry.id   AF-A0A6A5WQ14-F1
#
_cell.length_a   1.000
_cell.length_b   1.000
_cell.length_c   1.000
_cell.angle_alpha   90.00
_cell.angle_beta   90.00
_cell.angle_gamma   90.00
#
_symmetry.space_group_name_H-M   'P 1'
#
loop_
_entity.id
_entity.type
_entity.pdbx_description
1 polymer ?
#
loop_
_entity_poly.entity_id
_entity_poly.type
_entity_poly.pdbx_seq_one_letter_code
_entity_poly.pdbx_strand_id
1 'polypeptide(L)'
;PSCTTIMKEAASMDLVPRFYHLFNAAEKLIHQYGPYTISTSGILTRNPKPNPHKPIPWSSTEYAASFATAQKATNAPQPSGPERSDLEIFNLLWATTITLMDAILISCELNVDTFGWGIYGLCAGYRDPTSPFSSMKERLYNALRALPNLDKPKGEQAEKAVPPANRVSVMVKARGKIHVTANLLLQGFRRDWGRVGWYYGICVAERWVRHLG
;
A
#
# COMPACT_ATOMS: atom_id res chain seq x y z
N PRO A 1 6.62 24.39 3.11
CA PRO A 1 7.64 23.98 4.11
C PRO A 1 8.82 23.29 3.44
N SER A 2 10.05 23.51 3.91
CA SER A 2 11.24 22.79 3.41
C SER A 2 11.19 21.32 3.84
N CYS A 3 11.81 20.41 3.09
CA CYS A 3 11.87 18.98 3.45
C CYS A 3 12.47 18.78 4.85
N THR A 4 13.47 19.58 5.23
CA THR A 4 14.07 19.56 6.58
C THR A 4 13.04 19.86 7.68
N THR A 5 12.16 20.84 7.46
CA THR A 5 11.11 21.19 8.42
C THR A 5 10.10 20.05 8.56
N ILE A 6 9.68 19.48 7.42
CA ILE A 6 8.73 18.36 7.37
C ILE A 6 9.28 17.16 8.15
N MET A 7 10.54 16.78 7.92
CA MET A 7 11.19 15.67 8.62
C MET A 7 11.32 15.92 10.13
N LYS A 8 11.67 17.15 10.53
CA LYS A 8 11.80 17.52 11.94
C LYS A 8 10.46 17.45 12.67
N GLU A 9 9.40 17.98 12.06
CA GLU A 9 8.03 17.88 12.60
C GLU A 9 7.58 16.43 12.71
N ALA A 10 7.76 15.63 11.65
CA ALA A 10 7.41 14.22 11.60
C ALA A 10 8.03 13.42 12.76
N ALA A 11 9.30 13.70 13.10
CA ALA A 11 10.02 13.02 14.17
C ALA A 11 9.37 13.18 15.56
N SER A 12 8.64 14.29 15.77
CA SER A 12 7.94 14.58 17.04
C SER A 12 6.51 14.04 17.11
N MET A 13 5.96 13.56 16.01
CA MET A 13 4.57 13.11 15.91
C MET A 13 4.43 11.63 16.26
N ASP A 14 3.27 11.26 16.80
CA ASP A 14 2.82 9.87 16.92
C ASP A 14 2.63 9.21 15.55
N LEU A 15 2.54 7.88 15.52
CA LEU A 15 2.67 7.08 14.30
C LEU A 15 1.61 7.41 13.22
N VAL A 16 0.33 7.53 13.58
CA VAL A 16 -0.75 7.85 12.63
C VAL A 16 -0.65 9.31 12.13
N PRO A 17 -0.53 10.34 13.00
CA PRO A 17 -0.30 11.71 12.53
C PRO A 17 0.97 11.85 11.68
N ARG A 18 2.06 11.18 12.06
CA ARG A 18 3.31 11.15 11.30
C ARG A 18 3.11 10.59 9.90
N PHE A 19 2.39 9.46 9.79
CA PHE A 19 2.07 8.85 8.50
C PHE A 19 1.33 9.84 7.58
N TYR A 20 0.24 10.45 8.06
CA TYR A 20 -0.52 11.40 7.25
C TYR A 20 0.25 12.68 6.92
N HIS A 21 1.06 13.20 7.86
CA HIS A 21 1.92 14.35 7.60
C HIS A 21 2.91 14.09 6.47
N LEU A 22 3.60 12.94 6.52
CA LEU A 22 4.55 12.53 5.48
C LEU A 22 3.86 12.17 4.17
N PHE A 23 2.68 11.55 4.22
CA PHE A 23 1.92 11.21 3.03
C PHE A 23 1.46 12.47 2.29
N ASN A 24 0.86 13.42 3.01
CA ASN A 24 0.48 14.73 2.46
C ASN A 24 1.68 15.50 1.90
N ALA A 25 2.85 15.43 2.56
CA ALA A 25 4.07 16.02 2.06
C ALA A 25 4.54 15.39 0.75
N ALA A 26 4.56 14.05 0.69
CA ALA A 26 4.91 13.29 -0.51
C ALA A 26 3.97 13.60 -1.69
N GLU A 27 2.67 13.69 -1.43
CA GLU A 27 1.70 14.06 -2.47
C GLU A 27 1.93 15.47 -3.01
N LYS A 28 2.22 16.43 -2.14
CA LYS A 28 2.56 17.82 -2.53
C LYS A 28 3.84 17.86 -3.36
N LEU A 29 4.86 17.07 -3.01
CA LEU A 29 6.11 16.96 -3.79
C LEU A 29 5.84 16.40 -5.20
N ILE A 30 5.07 15.30 -5.29
CA ILE A 30 4.67 14.72 -6.59
C ILE A 30 3.87 15.72 -7.42
N HIS A 31 2.95 16.45 -6.79
CA HIS A 31 2.17 17.48 -7.46
C HIS A 31 3.05 18.62 -8.00
N GLN A 32 4.01 19.08 -7.20
CA GLN A 32 4.83 20.25 -7.52
C GLN A 32 5.95 19.93 -8.51
N TYR A 33 6.57 18.75 -8.40
CA TYR A 33 7.80 18.42 -9.11
C TYR A 33 7.71 17.15 -9.96
N GLY A 34 6.57 16.46 -9.93
CA GLY A 34 6.39 15.19 -10.65
C GLY A 34 5.98 15.34 -12.12
N PRO A 35 5.78 14.19 -12.82
CA PRO A 35 6.07 12.84 -12.34
C PRO A 35 7.59 12.65 -12.18
N TYR A 36 8.00 11.94 -11.13
CA TYR A 36 9.42 11.68 -10.90
C TYR A 36 9.94 10.64 -11.88
N THR A 37 11.16 10.85 -12.37
CA THR A 37 11.88 9.93 -13.26
C THR A 37 13.20 9.50 -12.64
N ILE A 38 13.85 8.50 -13.23
CA ILE A 38 15.17 8.03 -12.82
C ILE A 38 16.15 8.25 -13.96
N SER A 39 17.31 8.84 -13.67
CA SER A 39 18.38 8.96 -14.65
C SER A 39 18.98 7.59 -14.99
N THR A 40 19.82 7.55 -16.03
CA THR A 40 20.60 6.34 -16.37
C THR A 40 21.50 5.87 -15.23
N SER A 41 21.92 6.78 -14.35
CA SER A 41 22.74 6.49 -13.16
C SER A 41 21.92 6.11 -11.91
N GLY A 42 20.59 6.01 -12.02
CA GLY A 42 19.74 5.66 -10.88
C GLY A 42 19.33 6.84 -9.99
N ILE A 43 19.61 8.08 -10.41
CA ILE A 43 19.33 9.28 -9.63
C ILE A 43 17.87 9.69 -9.80
N LEU A 44 17.16 9.92 -8.70
CA LEU A 44 15.80 10.46 -8.72
C LEU A 44 15.86 11.86 -9.34
N THR A 45 15.02 12.11 -10.34
CA THR A 45 15.01 13.37 -11.08
C THR A 45 13.59 13.94 -11.12
N ARG A 46 13.46 15.21 -10.73
CA ARG A 46 12.21 15.96 -10.86
C ARG A 46 11.87 16.18 -12.33
N ASN A 47 10.59 16.32 -12.65
CA ASN A 47 10.19 16.72 -13.99
C ASN A 47 10.66 18.17 -14.25
N PRO A 48 11.44 18.45 -15.31
CA PRO A 48 11.92 19.80 -15.61
C PRO A 48 10.80 20.76 -16.03
N LYS A 49 9.66 20.22 -16.47
CA LYS A 49 8.46 20.98 -16.83
C LYS A 49 7.25 20.37 -16.12
N PRO A 50 7.13 20.54 -14.79
CA PRO A 50 5.94 20.11 -14.09
C PRO A 50 4.74 20.85 -14.69
N ASN A 51 3.58 20.19 -14.76
CA ASN A 51 2.36 20.83 -15.23
C ASN A 51 1.57 21.35 -14.02
N PRO A 52 1.75 22.62 -13.62
CA PRO A 52 1.12 23.17 -12.42
C PRO A 52 -0.40 23.35 -12.57
N HIS A 53 -0.93 23.31 -13.79
CA HIS A 53 -2.36 23.46 -14.09
C HIS A 53 -3.08 22.13 -14.19
N LYS A 54 -2.37 21.01 -13.98
CA LYS A 54 -2.99 19.71 -14.01
C LYS A 54 -3.98 19.58 -12.84
N PRO A 55 -5.24 19.17 -13.09
CA PRO A 55 -6.25 19.07 -12.03
C PRO A 55 -5.78 18.15 -10.90
N ILE A 56 -6.01 18.60 -9.66
CA ILE A 56 -5.94 17.77 -8.46
C ILE A 56 -7.29 17.04 -8.34
N PRO A 57 -7.31 15.75 -8.00
CA PRO A 57 -6.16 14.89 -7.72
C PRO A 57 -5.46 14.35 -8.98
N TRP A 58 -4.16 14.09 -8.87
CA TRP A 58 -3.46 13.29 -9.88
C TRP A 58 -4.04 11.89 -9.95
N SER A 59 -3.90 11.23 -11.10
CA SER A 59 -4.38 9.85 -11.23
C SER A 59 -3.57 8.91 -10.33
N SER A 60 -4.22 7.90 -9.76
CA SER A 60 -3.56 6.87 -8.93
C SER A 60 -2.34 6.23 -9.63
N THR A 61 -2.39 6.13 -10.96
CA THR A 61 -1.30 5.61 -11.80
C THR A 61 -0.04 6.46 -11.70
N GLU A 62 -0.17 7.78 -11.59
CA GLU A 62 0.97 8.69 -11.59
C GLU A 62 1.60 8.82 -10.20
N TYR A 63 0.79 8.76 -9.15
CA TYR A 63 1.29 8.54 -7.80
C TYR A 63 2.06 7.21 -7.73
N ALA A 64 1.45 6.12 -8.19
CA ALA A 64 2.09 4.81 -8.21
C ALA A 64 3.41 4.82 -8.99
N ALA A 65 3.46 5.48 -10.14
CA ALA A 65 4.68 5.63 -10.93
C ALA A 65 5.77 6.41 -10.19
N SER A 66 5.42 7.54 -9.58
CA SER A 66 6.39 8.37 -8.85
C SER A 66 6.95 7.64 -7.63
N PHE A 67 6.11 6.96 -6.85
CA PHE A 67 6.56 6.13 -5.73
C PHE A 67 7.41 4.94 -6.19
N ALA A 68 7.06 4.30 -7.32
CA ALA A 68 7.87 3.23 -7.89
C ALA A 68 9.25 3.73 -8.34
N THR A 69 9.33 4.93 -8.92
CA THR A 69 10.61 5.59 -9.26
C THR A 69 11.43 5.88 -8.00
N ALA A 70 10.83 6.47 -6.97
CA ALA A 70 11.50 6.73 -5.70
C ALA A 70 12.04 5.44 -5.07
N GLN A 71 11.23 4.38 -5.02
CA GLN A 71 11.64 3.06 -4.52
C GLN A 71 12.78 2.42 -5.33
N LYS A 72 12.91 2.74 -6.62
CA LYS A 72 14.06 2.28 -7.42
C LYS A 72 15.32 3.09 -7.11
N ALA A 73 15.17 4.40 -6.91
CA ALA A 73 16.28 5.32 -6.65
C ALA A 73 16.96 5.08 -5.30
N THR A 74 16.31 4.41 -4.34
CA THR A 74 16.93 4.05 -3.05
C THR A 74 18.17 3.16 -3.18
N ASN A 75 18.32 2.45 -4.30
CA ASN A 75 19.44 1.55 -4.54
C ASN A 75 20.67 2.25 -5.13
N ALA A 76 20.58 3.55 -5.42
CA ALA A 76 21.65 4.33 -6.02
C ALA A 76 22.04 5.52 -5.11
N PRO A 77 23.35 5.85 -5.02
CA PRO A 77 23.79 7.06 -4.34
C PRO A 77 23.15 8.30 -4.96
N GLN A 78 22.56 9.16 -4.12
CA GLN A 78 21.97 10.43 -4.58
C GLN A 78 22.92 11.60 -4.30
N PRO A 79 23.17 12.48 -5.27
CA PRO A 79 23.93 13.71 -5.05
C PRO A 79 23.19 14.61 -4.05
N SER A 80 23.94 15.48 -3.36
CA SER A 80 23.34 16.51 -2.52
C SER A 80 22.47 17.44 -3.36
N GLY A 81 21.22 17.65 -2.96
CA GLY A 81 20.30 18.51 -3.70
C GLY A 81 18.83 18.27 -3.33
N PRO A 82 17.92 19.03 -3.94
CA PRO A 82 16.48 18.94 -3.67
C PRO A 82 15.88 17.55 -3.94
N GLU A 83 16.31 16.87 -4.99
CA GLU A 83 15.89 15.51 -5.36
C GLU A 83 16.20 14.50 -4.25
N ARG A 84 17.38 14.62 -3.64
CA ARG A 84 17.76 13.77 -2.51
C ARG A 84 16.87 14.03 -1.30
N SER A 85 16.58 15.29 -0.99
CA SER A 85 15.66 15.63 0.10
C SER A 85 14.24 15.13 -0.15
N ASP A 86 13.76 15.11 -1.39
CA ASP A 86 12.48 14.50 -1.74
C ASP A 86 12.51 12.98 -1.52
N LEU A 87 13.60 12.32 -1.94
CA LEU A 87 13.78 10.88 -1.71
C LEU A 87 13.83 10.53 -0.23
N GLU A 88 14.44 11.37 0.61
CA GLU A 88 14.46 11.21 2.07
C GLU A 88 13.03 11.24 2.65
N ILE A 89 12.16 12.15 2.16
CA ILE A 89 10.74 12.17 2.54
C ILE A 89 10.01 10.89 2.12
N PHE A 90 10.20 10.43 0.87
CA PHE A 90 9.55 9.20 0.41
C PHE A 90 10.02 7.97 1.20
N ASN A 91 11.31 7.88 1.52
CA ASN A 91 11.86 6.83 2.38
C ASN A 91 11.28 6.87 3.79
N LEU A 92 11.22 8.06 4.40
CA LEU A 92 10.69 8.21 5.75
C LEU A 92 9.20 7.85 5.80
N LEU A 93 8.43 8.23 4.77
CA LEU A 93 7.05 7.79 4.61
C LEU A 93 6.95 6.26 4.52
N TRP A 94 7.78 5.63 3.68
CA TRP A 94 7.75 4.17 3.53
C TRP A 94 8.12 3.44 4.82
N ALA A 95 9.17 3.88 5.52
CA ALA A 95 9.55 3.33 6.82
C ALA A 95 8.40 3.47 7.83
N THR A 96 7.79 4.65 7.90
CA THR A 96 6.63 4.92 8.76
C THR A 96 5.43 4.03 8.38
N THR A 97 5.20 3.80 7.09
CA THR A 97 4.14 2.94 6.56
C THR A 97 4.32 1.49 7.03
N ILE A 98 5.54 0.95 6.98
CA ILE A 98 5.84 -0.39 7.49
C ILE A 98 5.57 -0.46 8.98
N THR A 99 6.11 0.49 9.77
CA THR A 99 5.91 0.52 11.22
C THR A 99 4.43 0.61 11.59
N LEU A 100 3.66 1.42 10.87
CA LEU A 100 2.22 1.56 11.05
C LEU A 100 1.47 0.26 10.74
N MET A 101 1.76 -0.38 9.61
CA MET A 101 1.15 -1.67 9.27
C MET A 101 1.48 -2.73 10.33
N ASP A 102 2.73 -2.81 10.79
CA ASP A 102 3.11 -3.78 11.81
C ASP A 102 2.42 -3.50 13.15
N ALA A 103 2.29 -2.24 13.58
CA ALA A 103 1.55 -1.87 14.78
C ALA A 103 0.07 -2.31 14.71
N ILE A 104 -0.59 -2.03 13.58
CA ILE A 104 -1.98 -2.44 13.32
C ILE A 104 -2.09 -3.97 13.36
N LEU A 105 -1.18 -4.68 12.70
CA LEU A 105 -1.20 -6.14 12.65
C LEU A 105 -0.96 -6.79 14.02
N ILE A 106 -0.19 -6.15 14.90
CA ILE A 106 0.05 -6.62 16.28
C ILE A 106 -1.19 -6.41 17.15
N SER A 107 -1.90 -5.29 17.00
CA SER A 107 -3.13 -5.01 17.76
C SER A 107 -4.23 -6.05 17.55
N CYS A 108 -4.21 -6.76 16.42
CA CYS A 108 -5.21 -7.76 16.01
C CYS A 108 -6.64 -7.19 15.92
N GLU A 109 -6.79 -5.88 15.76
CA GLU A 109 -8.09 -5.20 15.70
C GLU A 109 -8.78 -5.29 14.33
N LEU A 110 -8.05 -5.70 13.29
CA LEU A 110 -8.63 -5.90 11.96
C LEU A 110 -9.47 -7.19 11.92
N ASN A 111 -10.72 -7.08 11.49
CA ASN A 111 -11.49 -8.26 11.13
C ASN A 111 -10.83 -9.00 9.93
N VAL A 112 -11.13 -10.30 9.82
CA VAL A 112 -10.54 -11.20 8.80
C VAL A 112 -10.69 -10.66 7.38
N ASP A 113 -11.79 -9.99 7.08
CA ASP A 113 -12.12 -9.53 5.73
C ASP A 113 -11.28 -8.29 5.38
N THR A 114 -11.20 -7.31 6.28
CA THR A 114 -10.35 -6.12 6.15
C THR A 114 -8.87 -6.50 6.07
N PHE A 115 -8.44 -7.44 6.92
CA PHE A 115 -7.09 -7.98 6.88
C PHE A 115 -6.80 -8.65 5.53
N GLY A 116 -7.66 -9.57 5.11
CA GLY A 116 -7.47 -10.34 3.87
C GLY A 116 -7.44 -9.46 2.61
N TRP A 117 -8.34 -8.48 2.50
CA TRP A 117 -8.32 -7.53 1.38
C TRP A 117 -7.09 -6.61 1.41
N GLY A 118 -6.61 -6.21 2.58
CA GLY A 118 -5.36 -5.46 2.71
C GLY A 118 -4.16 -6.27 2.21
N ILE A 119 -4.03 -7.53 2.65
CA ILE A 119 -2.96 -8.43 2.17
C ILE A 119 -3.05 -8.65 0.66
N TYR A 120 -4.25 -8.83 0.12
CA TYR A 120 -4.43 -8.93 -1.34
C TYR A 120 -4.03 -7.63 -2.07
N GLY A 121 -4.29 -6.47 -1.48
CA GLY A 121 -3.84 -5.17 -1.98
C GLY A 121 -2.31 -5.07 -2.05
N LEU A 122 -1.59 -5.54 -1.01
CA LEU A 122 -0.13 -5.62 -1.03
C LEU A 122 0.38 -6.54 -2.15
N CYS A 123 -0.32 -7.66 -2.42
CA CYS A 123 0.02 -8.56 -3.52
C CYS A 123 -0.12 -7.92 -4.91
N ALA A 124 -0.88 -6.83 -5.07
CA ALA A 124 -1.01 -6.14 -6.36
C ALA A 124 0.27 -5.38 -6.74
N GLY A 125 0.99 -4.86 -5.74
CA GLY A 125 2.26 -4.15 -5.92
C GLY A 125 3.51 -5.01 -5.74
N TYR A 126 3.39 -6.32 -5.55
CA TYR A 126 4.54 -7.17 -5.22
C TYR A 126 5.41 -7.47 -6.45
N ARG A 127 6.70 -7.15 -6.36
CA ARG A 127 7.68 -7.29 -7.46
C ARG A 127 8.24 -8.72 -7.54
N ASP A 128 8.48 -9.19 -8.76
CA ASP A 128 9.09 -10.49 -9.11
C ASP A 128 8.44 -11.75 -8.52
N PRO A 129 7.10 -11.86 -8.46
CA PRO A 129 6.41 -12.91 -7.71
C PRO A 129 6.84 -14.31 -8.15
N THR A 130 7.12 -15.18 -7.18
CA THR A 130 7.41 -16.59 -7.44
C THR A 130 6.11 -17.33 -7.75
N SER A 131 6.18 -18.48 -8.44
CA SER A 131 5.00 -19.33 -8.68
C SER A 131 4.22 -19.67 -7.40
N PRO A 132 4.86 -20.05 -6.26
CA PRO A 132 4.17 -20.22 -4.98
C PRO A 132 3.44 -18.97 -4.49
N PHE A 133 4.04 -17.78 -4.66
CA PHE A 133 3.41 -16.52 -4.27
C PHE A 133 2.13 -16.26 -5.07
N SER A 134 2.19 -16.44 -6.40
CA SER A 134 1.04 -16.26 -7.28
C SER A 134 -0.09 -17.24 -6.95
N SER A 135 0.23 -18.50 -6.66
CA SER A 135 -0.76 -19.49 -6.21
C SER A 135 -1.42 -19.10 -4.89
N MET A 136 -0.64 -18.62 -3.91
CA MET A 136 -1.20 -18.13 -2.64
C MET A 136 -2.10 -16.91 -2.83
N LYS A 137 -1.69 -15.96 -3.67
CA LYS A 137 -2.49 -14.78 -4.03
C LYS A 137 -3.84 -15.18 -4.64
N GLU A 138 -3.84 -16.13 -5.58
CA GLU A 138 -5.05 -16.64 -6.20
C GLU A 138 -5.97 -17.34 -5.19
N ARG A 139 -5.40 -18.19 -4.32
CA ARG A 139 -6.16 -18.84 -3.24
C ARG A 139 -6.79 -17.84 -2.29
N LEU A 140 -6.06 -16.78 -1.93
CA LEU A 140 -6.59 -15.68 -1.10
C LEU A 140 -7.75 -14.98 -1.80
N TYR A 141 -7.58 -14.60 -3.07
CA TYR A 141 -8.64 -13.96 -3.86
C TYR A 141 -9.92 -14.81 -3.93
N ASN A 142 -9.78 -16.09 -4.23
CA ASN A 142 -10.92 -17.01 -4.32
C ASN A 142 -11.62 -17.17 -2.96
N ALA A 143 -10.87 -17.18 -1.86
CA ALA A 143 -11.44 -17.24 -0.52
C ALA A 143 -12.17 -15.94 -0.14
N LEU A 144 -11.61 -14.77 -0.49
CA LEU A 144 -12.24 -13.46 -0.28
C LEU A 144 -13.54 -13.34 -1.08
N ARG A 145 -13.57 -13.79 -2.33
CA ARG A 145 -14.79 -13.77 -3.18
C ARG A 145 -15.89 -14.71 -2.71
N ALA A 146 -15.56 -15.70 -1.89
CA ALA A 146 -16.53 -16.62 -1.32
C ALA A 146 -17.28 -16.02 -0.10
N LEU A 147 -16.81 -14.89 0.42
CA LEU A 147 -17.54 -14.14 1.43
C LEU A 147 -18.69 -13.34 0.79
N PRO A 148 -19.79 -13.12 1.52
CA PRO A 148 -20.87 -12.26 1.04
C PRO A 148 -20.36 -10.82 0.89
N ASN A 149 -20.30 -10.32 -0.36
CA ASN A 149 -19.98 -8.92 -0.62
C ASN A 149 -21.07 -8.01 -0.04
N LEU A 150 -20.67 -6.96 0.68
CA LEU A 150 -21.57 -5.89 1.13
C LEU A 150 -22.08 -5.01 -0.03
N ASP A 151 -21.32 -4.91 -1.14
CA ASP A 151 -21.60 -3.99 -2.25
C ASP A 151 -22.22 -4.62 -3.51
N LYS A 152 -22.62 -5.91 -3.47
CA LYS A 152 -23.28 -6.51 -4.65
C LYS A 152 -24.73 -6.02 -4.75
N PRO A 153 -25.17 -5.49 -5.91
CA PRO A 153 -26.59 -5.24 -6.13
C PRO A 153 -27.39 -6.51 -5.83
N LYS A 154 -28.49 -6.37 -5.09
CA LYS A 154 -29.34 -7.48 -4.64
C LYS A 154 -29.87 -8.40 -5.77
N GLY A 155 -29.65 -8.07 -7.04
CA GLY A 155 -30.12 -8.82 -8.21
C GLY A 155 -29.11 -9.79 -8.86
N GLU A 156 -27.80 -9.72 -8.58
CA GLU A 156 -26.82 -10.63 -9.22
C GLU A 156 -26.42 -11.84 -8.38
N GLN A 157 -26.81 -11.87 -7.10
CA GLN A 157 -26.91 -13.13 -6.36
C GLN A 157 -28.26 -13.78 -6.68
N ALA A 158 -28.48 -14.10 -7.96
CA ALA A 158 -29.45 -15.13 -8.29
C ALA A 158 -29.05 -16.38 -7.51
N GLU A 159 -29.83 -16.66 -6.47
CA GLU A 159 -30.20 -17.95 -5.88
C GLU A 159 -29.61 -19.22 -6.52
N LYS A 160 -28.30 -19.31 -6.67
CA LYS A 160 -27.62 -20.58 -6.91
C LYS A 160 -27.41 -21.27 -5.57
N ALA A 161 -28.51 -21.88 -5.12
CA ALA A 161 -28.58 -23.21 -4.51
C ALA A 161 -27.56 -23.57 -3.41
N VAL A 162 -27.32 -22.68 -2.44
CA VAL A 162 -26.71 -23.11 -1.17
C VAL A 162 -27.76 -23.00 -0.06
N PRO A 163 -28.23 -24.14 0.49
CA PRO A 163 -29.11 -24.16 1.66
C PRO A 163 -28.52 -23.31 2.79
N PRO A 164 -29.35 -22.64 3.60
CA PRO A 164 -28.87 -21.74 4.65
C PRO A 164 -27.85 -22.39 5.61
N ALA A 165 -28.01 -23.68 5.91
CA ALA A 165 -27.06 -24.46 6.73
C ALA A 165 -25.66 -24.59 6.09
N ASN A 166 -25.58 -24.70 4.76
CA ASN A 166 -24.31 -24.81 4.04
C ASN A 166 -23.61 -23.45 3.88
N ARG A 167 -24.35 -22.32 3.97
CA ARG A 167 -23.76 -20.98 3.87
C ARG A 167 -22.80 -20.69 5.02
N VAL A 168 -23.19 -21.04 6.25
CA VAL A 168 -22.34 -20.86 7.44
C VAL A 168 -21.06 -21.67 7.31
N SER A 169 -21.16 -22.95 6.92
CA SER A 169 -20.00 -23.83 6.72
C SER A 169 -19.05 -23.29 5.64
N VAL A 170 -19.60 -22.76 4.53
CA VAL A 170 -18.81 -22.13 3.46
C VAL A 170 -18.09 -20.88 3.96
N MET A 171 -18.76 -20.02 4.73
CA MET A 171 -18.16 -18.80 5.29
C MET A 171 -17.05 -19.11 6.30
N VAL A 172 -17.28 -20.07 7.20
CA VAL A 172 -16.26 -20.51 8.17
C VAL A 172 -15.03 -21.04 7.44
N LYS A 173 -15.22 -21.89 6.42
CA LYS A 173 -14.13 -22.40 5.58
C LYS A 173 -13.42 -21.29 4.82
N ALA A 174 -14.14 -20.31 4.28
CA ALA A 174 -13.57 -19.16 3.58
C ALA A 174 -12.72 -18.30 4.52
N ARG A 175 -13.23 -17.95 5.71
CA ARG A 175 -12.48 -17.20 6.73
C ARG A 175 -11.22 -17.93 7.18
N GLY A 176 -11.31 -19.23 7.40
CA GLY A 176 -10.14 -20.05 7.71
C GLY A 176 -9.09 -20.02 6.59
N LYS A 177 -9.51 -20.13 5.32
CA LYS A 177 -8.61 -20.01 4.16
C LYS A 177 -8.00 -18.63 4.04
N ILE A 178 -8.77 -17.55 4.26
CA ILE A 178 -8.27 -16.17 4.27
C ILE A 178 -7.21 -16.04 5.33
N HIS A 179 -7.51 -16.43 6.58
CA HIS A 179 -6.57 -16.33 7.69
C HIS A 179 -5.24 -17.03 7.36
N VAL A 180 -5.28 -18.29 6.89
CA VAL A 180 -4.06 -19.04 6.56
C VAL A 180 -3.29 -18.40 5.40
N THR A 181 -3.95 -18.13 4.28
CA THR A 181 -3.26 -17.63 3.06
C THR A 181 -2.74 -16.22 3.25
N ALA A 182 -3.50 -15.35 3.93
CA ALA A 182 -3.10 -13.99 4.21
C ALA A 182 -1.90 -13.94 5.16
N ASN A 183 -1.85 -14.80 6.20
CA ASN A 183 -0.69 -14.87 7.09
C ASN A 183 0.57 -15.40 6.39
N LEU A 184 0.46 -16.41 5.53
CA LEU A 184 1.60 -16.89 4.76
C LEU A 184 2.16 -15.82 3.82
N LEU A 185 1.29 -15.05 3.16
CA LEU A 185 1.69 -13.92 2.32
C LEU A 185 2.33 -12.80 3.15
N LEU A 186 1.75 -12.48 4.32
CA LEU A 186 2.28 -11.48 5.24
C LEU A 186 3.69 -11.86 5.74
N GLN A 187 3.93 -13.13 6.07
CA GLN A 187 5.28 -13.60 6.42
C GLN A 187 6.26 -13.38 5.26
N GLY A 188 5.82 -13.62 4.02
CA GLY A 188 6.58 -13.30 2.81
C GLY A 188 6.94 -11.82 2.71
N PHE A 189 5.98 -10.92 2.97
CA PHE A 189 6.21 -9.48 2.98
C PHE A 189 7.15 -9.03 4.10
N ARG A 190 6.97 -9.54 5.32
CA ARG A 190 7.85 -9.19 6.45
C ARG A 190 9.30 -9.61 6.24
N ARG A 191 9.53 -10.69 5.49
CA ARG A 191 10.87 -11.10 5.11
C ARG A 191 11.54 -10.10 4.15
N ASP A 192 10.76 -9.48 3.27
CA ASP A 192 11.27 -8.53 2.29
C ASP A 192 10.20 -7.49 1.89
N TRP A 193 10.06 -6.47 2.74
CA TRP A 193 9.21 -5.32 2.44
C TRP A 193 9.71 -4.55 1.22
N GLY A 194 10.98 -4.69 0.84
CA GLY A 194 11.56 -4.09 -0.35
C GLY A 194 10.86 -4.51 -1.63
N ARG A 195 10.19 -5.66 -1.66
CA ARG A 195 9.44 -6.13 -2.84
C ARG A 195 8.02 -5.61 -2.94
N VAL A 196 7.46 -5.05 -1.87
CA VAL A 196 6.14 -4.43 -1.88
C VAL A 196 6.25 -3.04 -2.52
N GLY A 197 5.46 -2.78 -3.56
CA GLY A 197 5.39 -1.46 -4.18
C GLY A 197 4.89 -0.41 -3.18
N TRP A 198 5.66 0.66 -2.97
CA TRP A 198 5.42 1.65 -1.93
C TRP A 198 4.00 2.21 -1.92
N TYR A 199 3.49 2.63 -3.09
CA TYR A 199 2.15 3.18 -3.22
C TYR A 199 1.06 2.22 -2.75
N TYR A 200 1.20 0.92 -3.02
CA TYR A 200 0.22 -0.08 -2.60
C TYR A 200 0.25 -0.28 -1.09
N GLY A 201 1.45 -0.30 -0.49
CA GLY A 201 1.57 -0.37 0.97
C GLY A 201 1.00 0.87 1.66
N ILE A 202 1.23 2.06 1.12
CA ILE A 202 0.66 3.32 1.63
C ILE A 202 -0.87 3.28 1.56
N CYS A 203 -1.45 2.89 0.42
CA CYS A 203 -2.90 2.74 0.26
C CYS A 203 -3.51 1.74 1.25
N VAL A 204 -2.83 0.61 1.49
CA VAL A 204 -3.29 -0.40 2.45
C VAL A 204 -3.23 0.12 3.88
N ALA A 205 -2.12 0.74 4.27
CA ALA A 205 -1.96 1.34 5.59
C ALA A 205 -3.03 2.41 5.86
N GLU A 206 -3.23 3.32 4.90
CA GLU A 206 -4.26 4.36 5.00
C GLU A 206 -5.65 3.74 5.18
N ARG A 207 -5.99 2.72 4.38
CA ARG A 207 -7.30 2.07 4.45
C ARG A 207 -7.51 1.34 5.78
N TRP A 208 -6.46 0.73 6.33
CA TRP A 208 -6.53 0.10 7.64
C TRP A 208 -6.69 1.12 8.77
N VAL A 209 -5.95 2.24 8.74
CA VAL A 209 -6.15 3.33 9.72
C VAL A 209 -7.59 3.84 9.67
N ARG A 210 -8.10 4.19 8.49
CA ARG A 210 -9.48 4.67 8.33
C ARG A 210 -10.54 3.67 8.83
N HIS A 211 -10.22 2.37 8.85
CA HIS A 211 -11.14 1.34 9.35
C HIS A 211 -11.18 1.30 10.89
N LEU A 212 -10.09 1.66 11.56
CA LEU A 212 -9.96 1.59 13.01
C LEU A 212 -10.47 2.85 13.72
N GLY A 213 -10.58 3.98 13.01
CA GLY A 213 -11.02 5.28 13.55
C GLY A 213 -9.84 6.16 13.92
#